data_AF-A0A914Y2Q5-F1
#
_entry.id   AF-A0A914Y2Q5-F1
#
_cell.length_a   1.000
_cell.length_b   1.000
_cell.length_c   1.000
_cell.angle_alpha   90.00
_cell.angle_beta   90.00
_cell.angle_gamma   90.00
#
_symmetry.space_group_name_H-M   'P 1'
#
loop_
_entity.id
_entity.type
_entity.pdbx_description
1 polymer ?
#
loop_
_entity_poly.entity_id
_entity_poly.type
_entity_poly.pdbx_seq_one_letter_code
_entity_poly.pdbx_strand_id
1 'polypeptide(L)'
;MDCMDIADGDLNKEYQCVETAAKSFITEIGFLIKLQNDPNVPKLFAYCIPFDFIAHAELLASATVSGKPLDIIHLTTSDWSERVRILDEIIRFLTRSRPLLFRDFRRQQFVLIKNQPSMVDFDDVISTNNLTDHEPIVQKLYISFIDQILFATSPLKAQKSLAAIKEAYSNSTLTFENLSKITKKLRSL
;
A
#
# COMPACT_ATOMS: atom_id res chain seq x y z
N MET A 1 9.61 -11.32 -7.59
CA MET A 1 9.16 -12.72 -7.67
C MET A 1 10.06 -13.38 -8.70
N ASP A 2 11.23 -13.85 -8.27
CA ASP A 2 12.29 -14.42 -9.13
C ASP A 2 12.03 -15.90 -9.48
N CYS A 3 10.82 -16.41 -9.27
CA CYS A 3 10.57 -17.85 -9.38
C CYS A 3 10.73 -18.38 -10.80
N MET A 4 10.48 -17.55 -11.83
CA MET A 4 10.59 -17.99 -13.22
C MET A 4 12.05 -18.12 -13.67
N ASP A 5 12.92 -17.19 -13.24
CA ASP A 5 14.36 -17.25 -13.53
C ASP A 5 15.03 -18.46 -12.85
N ILE A 6 14.51 -18.88 -11.68
CA ILE A 6 14.99 -20.06 -10.94
C ILE A 6 14.41 -21.36 -11.50
N ALA A 7 13.24 -21.29 -12.12
CA ALA A 7 12.52 -22.45 -12.64
C ALA A 7 12.92 -22.84 -14.06
N ASP A 8 13.65 -21.97 -14.79
CA ASP A 8 13.98 -22.16 -16.21
C ASP A 8 14.52 -23.57 -16.51
N GLY A 9 13.80 -24.30 -17.35
CA GLY A 9 14.15 -25.66 -17.76
C GLY A 9 13.67 -26.78 -16.81
N ASP A 10 13.02 -26.44 -15.69
CA ASP A 10 12.35 -27.36 -14.77
C ASP A 10 10.83 -27.13 -14.79
N LEU A 11 10.15 -27.88 -15.65
CA LEU A 11 8.71 -27.79 -15.88
C LEU A 11 7.87 -27.86 -14.58
N ASN A 12 8.31 -28.62 -13.58
CA ASN A 12 7.58 -28.72 -12.32
C ASN A 12 7.70 -27.43 -11.50
N LYS A 13 8.88 -26.80 -11.49
CA LYS A 13 9.07 -25.51 -10.82
C LYS A 13 8.37 -24.38 -11.56
N GLU A 14 8.36 -24.42 -12.88
CA GLU A 14 7.62 -23.44 -13.71
C GLU A 14 6.13 -23.51 -13.40
N TYR A 15 5.56 -24.72 -13.37
CA TYR A 15 4.16 -24.95 -12.99
C TYR A 15 3.85 -24.41 -11.58
N GLN A 16 4.71 -24.67 -10.59
CA GLN A 16 4.53 -24.16 -9.22
C GLN A 16 4.60 -22.63 -9.16
N CYS A 17 5.47 -22.01 -9.96
CA CYS A 17 5.59 -20.56 -10.06
C CYS A 17 4.30 -19.95 -10.64
N VAL A 18 3.78 -20.52 -11.74
CA VAL A 18 2.50 -20.11 -12.35
C VAL A 18 1.34 -20.27 -11.37
N GLU A 19 1.23 -21.42 -10.70
CA GLU A 19 0.17 -21.68 -9.72
C GLU A 19 0.21 -20.66 -8.57
N THR A 20 1.41 -20.33 -8.08
CA THR A 20 1.60 -19.35 -7.00
C THR A 20 1.21 -17.95 -7.45
N ALA A 21 1.66 -17.52 -8.65
CA ALA A 21 1.31 -16.22 -9.22
C ALA A 21 -0.20 -16.08 -9.46
N ALA A 22 -0.83 -17.12 -10.02
CA ALA A 22 -2.27 -17.16 -10.25
C ALA A 22 -3.06 -17.05 -8.94
N LYS A 23 -2.67 -17.79 -7.89
CA LYS A 23 -3.27 -17.68 -6.55
C LYS A 23 -3.12 -16.29 -5.96
N SER A 24 -1.98 -15.65 -6.16
CA SER A 24 -1.72 -14.27 -5.71
C SER A 24 -2.66 -13.28 -6.40
N PHE A 25 -2.81 -13.37 -7.71
CA PHE A 25 -3.70 -12.51 -8.50
C PHE A 25 -5.18 -12.71 -8.16
N ILE A 26 -5.61 -13.97 -7.94
CA ILE A 26 -6.97 -14.27 -7.48
C ILE A 26 -7.23 -13.68 -6.09
N THR A 27 -6.22 -13.73 -5.21
CA THR A 27 -6.29 -13.12 -3.87
C THR A 27 -6.46 -11.61 -3.96
N GLU A 28 -5.73 -10.95 -4.86
CA GLU A 28 -5.87 -9.52 -5.14
C GLU A 28 -7.30 -9.17 -5.60
N ILE A 29 -7.85 -9.92 -6.57
CA ILE A 29 -9.25 -9.75 -7.00
C ILE A 29 -10.21 -9.91 -5.81
N GLY A 30 -9.98 -10.90 -4.94
CA GLY A 30 -10.77 -11.11 -3.73
C GLY A 30 -10.76 -9.91 -2.80
N PHE A 31 -9.61 -9.27 -2.58
CA PHE A 31 -9.52 -8.05 -1.78
C PHE A 31 -10.16 -6.84 -2.44
N LEU A 32 -10.00 -6.66 -3.75
CA LEU A 32 -10.67 -5.61 -4.52
C LEU A 32 -12.19 -5.71 -4.39
N ILE A 33 -12.75 -6.93 -4.50
CA ILE A 33 -14.19 -7.18 -4.30
C ILE A 33 -14.59 -6.86 -2.84
N LYS A 34 -13.84 -7.37 -1.87
CA LYS A 34 -14.15 -7.20 -0.44
C LYS A 34 -14.12 -5.74 0.00
N LEU A 35 -13.19 -4.96 -0.52
CA LEU A 35 -12.93 -3.58 -0.11
C LEU A 35 -13.51 -2.54 -1.08
N GLN A 36 -14.30 -2.94 -2.08
CA GLN A 36 -14.82 -2.11 -3.17
C GLN A 36 -15.53 -0.80 -2.72
N ASN A 37 -16.06 -0.76 -1.51
CA ASN A 37 -16.75 0.40 -0.95
C ASN A 37 -15.83 1.36 -0.19
N ASP A 38 -14.56 1.02 0.04
CA ASP A 38 -13.60 1.93 0.66
C ASP A 38 -13.06 2.92 -0.39
N PRO A 39 -13.06 4.25 -0.10
CA PRO A 39 -12.59 5.26 -1.05
C PRO A 39 -11.11 5.13 -1.43
N ASN A 40 -10.31 4.42 -0.64
CA ASN A 40 -8.90 4.15 -0.92
C ASN A 40 -8.69 2.84 -1.71
N VAL A 41 -9.75 2.27 -2.29
CA VAL A 41 -9.67 1.10 -3.18
C VAL A 41 -10.25 1.46 -4.55
N PRO A 42 -9.56 1.15 -5.65
CA PRO A 42 -10.04 1.45 -6.99
C PRO A 42 -11.29 0.61 -7.28
N LYS A 43 -12.27 1.22 -7.93
CA LYS A 43 -13.48 0.48 -8.34
C LYS A 43 -13.10 -0.61 -9.35
N LEU A 44 -13.37 -1.85 -9.00
CA LEU A 44 -13.36 -3.01 -9.91
C LEU A 44 -14.60 -2.99 -10.81
N PHE A 45 -14.40 -2.98 -12.13
CA PHE A 45 -15.47 -3.01 -13.13
C PHE A 45 -15.78 -4.42 -13.62
N ALA A 46 -14.74 -5.22 -13.83
CA ALA A 46 -14.84 -6.58 -14.32
C ALA A 46 -13.63 -7.39 -13.85
N TYR A 47 -13.79 -8.71 -13.81
CA TYR A 47 -12.70 -9.65 -13.58
C TYR A 47 -12.99 -10.97 -14.31
N CYS A 48 -11.94 -11.73 -14.61
CA CYS A 48 -12.02 -13.07 -15.17
C CYS A 48 -11.17 -14.00 -14.31
N ILE A 49 -11.80 -15.07 -13.81
CA ILE A 49 -11.13 -16.18 -13.14
C ILE A 49 -11.61 -17.45 -13.86
N PRO A 50 -10.74 -18.15 -14.62
CA PRO A 50 -11.11 -19.40 -15.28
C PRO A 50 -11.45 -20.47 -14.24
N PHE A 51 -12.27 -21.44 -14.62
CA PHE A 51 -12.54 -22.60 -13.77
C PHE A 51 -11.26 -23.38 -13.47
N ASP A 52 -10.42 -23.61 -14.49
CA ASP A 52 -9.06 -24.12 -14.34
C ASP A 52 -8.06 -22.97 -14.48
N PHE A 53 -7.90 -22.20 -13.41
CA PHE A 53 -7.03 -21.02 -13.40
C PHE A 53 -5.54 -21.37 -13.51
N ILE A 54 -5.15 -22.63 -13.31
CA ILE A 54 -3.75 -23.05 -13.43
C ILE A 54 -3.43 -23.33 -14.90
N ALA A 55 -4.29 -24.07 -15.60
CA ALA A 55 -4.13 -24.33 -17.02
C ALA A 55 -4.36 -23.09 -17.91
N HIS A 56 -5.11 -22.10 -17.41
CA HIS A 56 -5.49 -20.89 -18.14
C HIS A 56 -5.12 -19.60 -17.42
N ALA A 57 -3.95 -19.57 -16.78
CA ALA A 57 -3.48 -18.40 -16.03
C ALA A 57 -3.39 -17.13 -16.89
N GLU A 58 -3.17 -17.27 -18.21
CA GLU A 58 -3.15 -16.18 -19.19
C GLU A 58 -4.49 -15.45 -19.36
N LEU A 59 -5.60 -16.09 -18.96
CA LEU A 59 -6.94 -15.51 -19.01
C LEU A 59 -7.33 -14.78 -17.72
N LEU A 60 -6.48 -14.83 -16.68
CA LEU A 60 -6.69 -14.05 -15.46
C LEU A 60 -6.61 -12.57 -15.76
N ALA A 61 -7.69 -11.85 -15.45
CA ALA A 61 -7.77 -10.43 -15.72
C ALA A 61 -8.62 -9.71 -14.68
N SER A 62 -8.28 -8.45 -14.42
CA SER A 62 -9.09 -7.51 -13.66
C SER A 62 -9.09 -6.16 -14.38
N ALA A 63 -10.21 -5.46 -14.33
CA ALA A 63 -10.36 -4.13 -14.91
C ALA A 63 -10.79 -3.16 -13.80
N THR A 64 -9.89 -2.26 -13.42
CA THR A 64 -10.12 -1.28 -12.34
C THR A 64 -10.06 0.14 -12.88
N VAL A 65 -10.54 1.11 -12.10
CA VAL A 65 -10.33 2.53 -12.40
C VAL A 65 -8.84 2.85 -12.43
N SER A 66 -8.38 3.43 -13.54
CA SER A 66 -7.02 3.93 -13.68
C SER A 66 -6.81 5.22 -12.86
N GLY A 67 -5.61 5.36 -12.29
CA GLY A 67 -5.18 6.53 -11.56
C GLY A 67 -3.75 6.95 -11.95
N LYS A 68 -3.33 8.12 -11.49
CA LYS A 68 -1.96 8.60 -11.69
C LYS A 68 -1.04 7.97 -10.63
N PRO A 69 0.10 7.35 -10.97
CA PRO A 69 1.00 6.78 -9.98
C PRO A 69 1.39 7.79 -8.88
N LEU A 70 1.41 7.34 -7.63
CA LEU A 70 1.90 8.14 -6.51
C LEU A 70 3.42 8.03 -6.42
N ASP A 71 4.11 8.58 -7.42
CA ASP A 71 5.57 8.52 -7.50
C ASP A 71 6.26 9.68 -6.76
N ILE A 72 7.59 9.61 -6.70
CA ILE A 72 8.40 10.62 -6.02
C ILE A 72 8.36 11.98 -6.72
N ILE A 73 8.16 12.00 -8.04
CA ILE A 73 8.12 13.23 -8.83
C ILE A 73 6.84 14.00 -8.49
N HIS A 74 5.70 13.31 -8.46
CA HIS A 74 4.44 13.90 -8.05
C HIS A 74 4.55 14.48 -6.62
N LEU A 75 5.03 13.69 -5.67
CA LEU A 75 5.07 14.08 -4.25
C LEU A 75 6.04 15.23 -3.94
N THR A 76 7.16 15.30 -4.66
CA THR A 76 8.12 16.41 -4.52
C THR A 76 7.62 17.71 -5.15
N THR A 77 6.77 17.62 -6.18
CA THR A 77 6.17 18.79 -6.86
C THR A 77 4.85 19.24 -6.24
N SER A 78 4.15 18.37 -5.50
CA SER A 78 2.97 18.73 -4.69
C SER A 78 3.29 19.79 -3.64
N ASP A 79 2.26 20.48 -3.15
CA ASP A 79 2.42 21.35 -1.98
C ASP A 79 2.43 20.56 -0.66
N TRP A 80 2.76 21.25 0.43
CA TRP A 80 2.81 20.65 1.77
C TRP A 80 1.46 20.08 2.21
N SER A 81 0.37 20.81 1.94
CA SER A 81 -0.97 20.43 2.38
C SER A 81 -1.43 19.15 1.70
N GLU A 82 -1.15 19.03 0.39
CA GLU A 82 -1.43 17.84 -0.39
C GLU A 82 -0.65 16.63 0.12
N ARG A 83 0.66 16.75 0.37
CA ARG A 83 1.47 15.65 0.92
C ARG A 83 0.93 15.16 2.27
N VAL A 84 0.58 16.07 3.17
CA VAL A 84 0.03 15.72 4.49
C VAL A 84 -1.37 15.10 4.35
N ARG A 85 -2.21 15.60 3.44
CA ARG A 85 -3.53 15.03 3.16
C ARG A 85 -3.41 13.59 2.64
N ILE A 86 -2.50 13.34 1.70
CA ILE A 86 -2.25 12.00 1.15
C ILE A 86 -1.81 11.05 2.27
N LEU A 87 -0.87 11.47 3.13
CA LEU A 87 -0.44 10.67 4.27
C LEU A 87 -1.59 10.36 5.24
N ASP A 88 -2.42 11.36 5.58
CA ASP A 88 -3.59 11.17 6.46
C ASP A 88 -4.56 10.13 5.89
N GLU A 89 -4.86 10.23 4.60
CA GLU A 89 -5.76 9.28 3.92
C GLU A 89 -5.18 7.85 3.90
N ILE A 90 -3.87 7.70 3.65
CA ILE A 90 -3.21 6.39 3.71
C ILE A 90 -3.24 5.82 5.14
N ILE A 91 -2.93 6.62 6.16
CA ILE A 91 -2.99 6.19 7.58
C ILE A 91 -4.40 5.73 7.94
N ARG A 92 -5.42 6.51 7.53
CA ARG A 92 -6.82 6.19 7.81
C ARG A 92 -7.24 4.90 7.10
N PHE A 93 -6.87 4.72 5.84
CA PHE A 93 -7.13 3.47 5.12
C PHE A 93 -6.53 2.27 5.85
N LEU A 94 -5.22 2.30 6.15
CA LEU A 94 -4.52 1.22 6.85
C LEU A 94 -5.11 0.93 8.24
N THR A 95 -5.68 1.96 8.89
CA THR A 95 -6.36 1.81 10.18
C THR A 95 -7.71 1.11 10.01
N ARG A 96 -8.52 1.51 9.02
CA ARG A 96 -9.86 0.94 8.74
C ARG A 96 -9.79 -0.46 8.13
N SER A 97 -8.73 -0.75 7.38
CA SER A 97 -8.54 -2.04 6.72
C SER A 97 -8.11 -3.15 7.67
N ARG A 98 -7.84 -2.87 8.95
CA ARG A 98 -7.55 -3.91 9.94
C ARG A 98 -8.71 -4.92 10.02
N PRO A 99 -8.44 -6.23 10.15
CA PRO A 99 -7.16 -6.87 10.50
C PRO A 99 -6.23 -7.21 9.31
N LEU A 100 -6.35 -6.51 8.18
CA LEU A 100 -5.46 -6.76 7.04
C LEU A 100 -4.03 -6.28 7.30
N LEU A 101 -3.07 -7.11 6.92
CA LEU A 101 -1.65 -6.89 6.98
C LEU A 101 -1.08 -6.82 5.56
N PHE A 102 -0.44 -5.69 5.25
CA PHE A 102 0.23 -5.41 3.98
C PHE A 102 1.72 -5.73 4.13
N ARG A 103 2.11 -6.97 3.79
CA ARG A 103 3.46 -7.47 4.06
C ARG A 103 4.52 -6.75 3.22
N ASP A 104 4.24 -6.44 1.97
CA ASP A 104 5.11 -5.63 1.12
C ASP A 104 4.62 -4.19 0.90
N PHE A 105 4.30 -3.47 1.99
CA PHE A 105 3.85 -2.08 1.89
C PHE A 105 4.90 -1.18 1.22
N ARG A 106 4.56 -0.65 0.04
CA ARG A 106 5.40 0.27 -0.75
C ARG A 106 4.54 1.40 -1.30
N ARG A 107 5.13 2.58 -1.44
CA ARG A 107 4.45 3.75 -2.03
C ARG A 107 3.94 3.48 -3.44
N GLN A 108 4.69 2.71 -4.23
CA GLN A 108 4.38 2.36 -5.62
C GLN A 108 3.07 1.60 -5.79
N GLN A 109 2.53 1.05 -4.70
CA GLN A 109 1.23 0.37 -4.67
C GLN A 109 0.05 1.33 -4.61
N PHE A 110 0.29 2.65 -4.60
CA PHE A 110 -0.75 3.67 -4.58
C PHE A 110 -0.78 4.46 -5.88
N VAL A 111 -2.00 4.79 -6.30
CA VAL A 111 -2.30 5.74 -7.38
C VAL A 111 -3.25 6.81 -6.86
N LEU A 112 -3.33 7.94 -7.56
CA LEU A 112 -4.31 9.00 -7.30
C LEU A 112 -5.47 8.89 -8.28
N ILE A 113 -6.65 8.60 -7.75
CA ILE A 113 -7.92 8.62 -8.49
C ILE A 113 -8.71 9.83 -8.02
N LYS A 114 -8.86 10.84 -8.89
CA LYS A 114 -9.48 12.14 -8.53
C LYS A 114 -8.88 12.74 -7.23
N ASN A 115 -7.55 12.68 -7.11
CA ASN A 115 -6.77 13.12 -5.95
C ASN A 115 -6.96 12.29 -4.66
N GLN A 116 -7.73 11.21 -4.68
CA GLN A 116 -7.79 10.26 -3.56
C GLN A 116 -6.68 9.20 -3.75
N PRO A 117 -5.81 8.95 -2.75
CA PRO A 117 -4.87 7.85 -2.83
C PRO A 117 -5.62 6.51 -2.74
N SER A 118 -5.43 5.65 -3.72
CA SER A 118 -6.05 4.33 -3.80
C SER A 118 -4.96 3.26 -3.94
N MET A 119 -5.04 2.21 -3.13
CA MET A 119 -4.14 1.06 -3.19
C MET A 119 -4.56 0.16 -4.34
N VAL A 120 -3.63 -0.19 -5.23
CA VAL A 120 -3.90 -0.98 -6.45
C VAL A 120 -3.31 -2.39 -6.42
N ASP A 121 -2.44 -2.68 -5.47
CA ASP A 121 -1.70 -3.94 -5.36
C ASP A 121 -2.03 -4.61 -4.02
N PHE A 122 -2.70 -5.76 -4.05
CA PHE A 122 -3.14 -6.52 -2.87
C PHE A 122 -2.60 -7.96 -2.86
N ASP A 123 -1.60 -8.26 -3.69
CA ASP A 123 -1.09 -9.62 -3.88
C ASP A 123 -0.45 -10.20 -2.60
N ASP A 124 0.17 -9.38 -1.76
CA ASP A 124 0.82 -9.76 -0.51
C ASP A 124 0.09 -9.25 0.75
N VAL A 125 -1.24 -9.28 0.70
CA VAL A 125 -2.12 -8.93 1.82
C VAL A 125 -2.65 -10.17 2.50
N ILE A 126 -2.57 -10.21 3.83
CA ILE A 126 -3.13 -11.31 4.64
C ILE A 126 -4.04 -10.78 5.74
N SER A 127 -4.97 -11.59 6.22
CA SER A 127 -5.79 -11.25 7.39
C SER A 127 -5.15 -11.86 8.64
N THR A 128 -4.79 -11.05 9.64
CA THR A 128 -4.22 -11.52 10.91
C THR A 128 -4.84 -10.80 12.10
N ASN A 129 -5.27 -11.55 13.11
CA ASN A 129 -5.80 -10.96 14.34
C ASN A 129 -4.68 -10.54 15.33
N ASN A 130 -3.42 -10.81 14.99
CA ASN A 130 -2.28 -10.49 15.85
C ASN A 130 -1.80 -9.05 15.61
N LEU A 131 -2.05 -8.17 16.58
CA LEU A 131 -1.76 -6.74 16.45
C LEU A 131 -0.27 -6.41 16.35
N THR A 132 0.62 -7.28 16.85
CA THR A 132 2.08 -7.11 16.76
C THR A 132 2.57 -7.17 15.32
N ASP A 133 1.84 -7.87 14.44
CA ASP A 133 2.21 -8.01 13.03
C ASP A 133 2.12 -6.68 12.28
N HIS A 134 1.43 -5.66 12.81
CA HIS A 134 1.25 -4.36 12.16
C HIS A 134 2.40 -3.37 12.44
N GLU A 135 3.31 -3.65 13.37
CA GLU A 135 4.48 -2.79 13.65
C GLU A 135 5.35 -2.57 12.40
N PRO A 136 5.70 -3.61 11.60
CA PRO A 136 6.42 -3.44 10.34
C PRO A 136 5.79 -2.44 9.37
N ILE A 137 4.46 -2.35 9.30
CA ILE A 137 3.78 -1.43 8.37
C ILE A 137 4.03 0.03 8.77
N VAL A 138 3.96 0.32 10.07
CA VAL A 138 4.21 1.67 10.58
C VAL A 138 5.65 2.11 10.27
N GLN A 139 6.60 1.19 10.41
CA GLN A 139 8.00 1.44 10.05
C GLN A 139 8.16 1.66 8.54
N LYS A 140 7.55 0.81 7.71
CA LYS A 140 7.58 0.96 6.25
C LYS A 140 6.93 2.26 5.78
N LEU A 141 5.83 2.68 6.41
CA LEU A 141 5.17 3.96 6.13
C LEU A 141 6.06 5.15 6.50
N TYR A 142 6.79 5.08 7.62
CA TYR A 142 7.78 6.08 7.97
C TYR A 142 8.85 6.21 6.89
N ILE A 143 9.49 5.09 6.53
CA ILE A 143 10.60 5.09 5.56
C ILE A 143 10.12 5.53 4.16
N SER A 144 9.02 4.96 3.68
CA SER A 144 8.55 5.14 2.31
C SER A 144 7.86 6.48 2.06
N PHE A 145 7.37 7.12 3.12
CA PHE A 145 6.58 8.34 3.02
C PHE A 145 7.14 9.47 3.89
N ILE A 146 7.18 9.28 5.20
CA ILE A 146 7.49 10.39 6.12
C ILE A 146 8.92 10.90 5.92
N ASP A 147 9.90 10.00 5.92
CA ASP A 147 11.31 10.32 5.77
C ASP A 147 11.62 10.91 4.38
N GLN A 148 11.15 10.23 3.32
CA GLN A 148 11.46 10.63 1.94
C GLN A 148 10.69 11.84 1.42
N ILE A 149 9.44 12.03 1.86
CA ILE A 149 8.53 13.00 1.24
C ILE A 149 8.30 14.21 2.12
N LEU A 150 8.01 14.00 3.41
CA LEU A 150 7.66 15.12 4.27
C LEU A 150 8.87 15.92 4.72
N PHE A 151 10.03 15.29 4.95
CA PHE A 151 11.21 16.03 5.43
C PHE A 151 11.79 16.99 4.38
N ALA A 152 11.79 16.62 3.10
CA ALA A 152 12.51 17.35 2.04
C ALA A 152 12.08 18.81 1.88
N THR A 153 10.84 19.15 2.23
CA THR A 153 10.24 20.49 1.98
C THR A 153 9.28 20.94 3.09
N SER A 154 9.50 20.47 4.33
CA SER A 154 8.62 20.78 5.45
C SER A 154 8.69 22.26 5.88
N PRO A 155 7.54 22.92 6.19
CA PRO A 155 7.53 24.22 6.83
C PRO A 155 8.22 24.19 8.20
N LEU A 156 8.85 25.29 8.62
CA LEU A 156 9.49 25.42 9.94
C LEU A 156 8.56 24.99 11.09
N LYS A 157 7.26 25.34 11.00
CA LYS A 157 6.26 24.99 12.01
C LYS A 157 6.04 23.47 12.14
N ALA A 158 6.30 22.71 11.08
CA ALA A 158 6.14 21.25 11.05
C ALA A 158 7.34 20.50 11.65
N GLN A 159 8.52 21.12 11.71
CA GLN A 159 9.76 20.45 12.13
C GLN A 159 9.67 19.84 13.53
N LYS A 160 9.07 20.54 14.51
CA LYS A 160 8.89 19.99 15.87
C LYS A 160 8.05 18.72 15.88
N SER A 161 7.01 18.67 15.04
CA SER A 161 6.13 17.51 14.94
C SER A 161 6.80 16.36 14.18
N LEU A 162 7.56 16.65 13.13
CA LEU A 162 8.34 15.65 12.40
C LEU A 162 9.49 15.08 13.24
N ALA A 163 10.15 15.89 14.06
CA ALA A 163 11.17 15.45 15.00
C ALA A 163 10.62 14.45 16.02
N ALA A 164 9.41 14.69 16.54
CA ALA A 164 8.74 13.74 17.44
C ALA A 164 8.43 12.40 16.76
N ILE A 165 8.07 12.39 15.47
CA ILE A 165 7.89 11.14 14.71
C ILE A 165 9.23 10.42 14.58
N LYS A 166 10.29 11.15 14.20
CA LYS A 166 11.63 10.57 14.02
C LYS A 166 12.19 9.97 15.31
N GLU A 167 11.95 10.61 16.44
CA GLU A 167 12.31 10.11 17.77
C GLU A 167 11.55 8.82 18.10
N ALA A 168 10.22 8.81 17.92
CA ALA A 168 9.40 7.62 18.14
C ALA A 168 9.81 6.45 17.23
N TYR A 169 10.15 6.74 15.96
CA TYR A 169 10.71 5.77 15.02
C TYR A 169 12.04 5.20 15.54
N SER A 170 12.97 6.07 15.93
CA SER A 170 14.31 5.69 16.42
C SER A 170 14.26 4.82 17.68
N ASN A 171 13.24 5.05 18.52
CA ASN A 171 13.02 4.29 19.75
C ASN A 171 12.15 3.04 19.55
N SER A 172 11.77 2.70 18.32
CA SER A 172 10.85 1.58 18.01
C SER A 172 9.50 1.67 18.75
N THR A 173 9.02 2.88 18.98
CA THR A 173 7.75 3.15 19.70
C THR A 173 6.68 3.74 18.79
N LEU A 174 6.96 3.87 17.49
CA LEU A 174 6.04 4.48 16.54
C LEU A 174 4.81 3.60 16.30
N THR A 175 3.62 4.15 16.55
CA THR A 175 2.34 3.47 16.32
C THR A 175 1.44 4.25 15.35
N PHE A 176 0.40 3.59 14.84
CA PHE A 176 -0.67 4.24 14.07
C PHE A 176 -1.37 5.35 14.86
N GLU A 177 -1.51 5.22 16.18
CA GLU A 177 -2.10 6.25 17.03
C GLU A 177 -1.21 7.51 17.05
N ASN A 178 0.10 7.32 17.25
CA ASN A 178 1.06 8.43 17.20
C ASN A 178 1.03 9.12 15.83
N LEU A 179 1.06 8.34 14.75
CA LEU A 179 0.99 8.88 13.39
C LEU A 179 -0.32 9.62 13.11
N SER A 180 -1.47 9.09 13.53
CA SER A 180 -2.76 9.76 13.35
C SER A 180 -2.82 11.09 14.10
N LYS A 181 -2.36 11.11 15.36
CA LYS A 181 -2.33 12.34 16.18
C LYS A 181 -1.44 13.41 15.57
N ILE A 182 -0.25 13.01 15.11
CA ILE A 182 0.72 13.96 14.55
C ILE A 182 0.27 14.45 13.17
N THR A 183 -0.27 13.58 12.32
CA THR A 183 -0.76 13.97 10.99
C THR A 183 -1.93 14.95 11.08
N LYS A 184 -2.86 14.78 12.03
CA LYS A 184 -3.90 15.78 12.34
C LYS A 184 -3.30 17.15 12.69
N LYS A 185 -2.23 17.17 13.48
CA LYS A 185 -1.51 18.41 13.82
C LYS A 185 -0.83 19.01 12.58
N LEU A 186 -0.19 18.21 11.74
CA LEU A 186 0.45 18.68 10.51
C LEU A 186 -0.55 19.32 9.54
N ARG A 187 -1.81 18.83 9.48
CA ARG A 187 -2.88 19.43 8.66
C ARG A 187 -3.30 20.83 9.09
N SER A 188 -3.01 21.22 10.34
CA SER A 188 -3.36 22.53 10.90
C SER A 188 -2.28 23.60 10.71
N LEU A 189 -1.14 23.24 10.10
CA LEU A 189 0.04 24.08 9.91
C LEU A 189 0.15 24.60 8.48
#